data_AF-A0AA35WCI0-F1
#
_entry.id   AF-A0AA35WCI0-F1
#
_cell.length_a   1.000
_cell.length_b   1.000
_cell.length_c   1.000
_cell.angle_alpha   90.00
_cell.angle_beta   90.00
_cell.angle_gamma   90.00
#
_symmetry.space_group_name_H-M   'P 1'
#
loop_
_entity.id
_entity.type
_entity.pdbx_description
1 polymer ?
#
loop_
_entity_poly.entity_id
_entity_poly.type
_entity_poly.pdbx_seq_one_letter_code
_entity_poly.pdbx_strand_id
1 'polypeptide(L)'
;MVISIGALLEHPEVIDWARATGCRLYAPSGAIAGLDGIKSACQGHVDRVEMVSRKPIAALEGAPYLIENEIPIDGLTEAREVFCGSARDACRGFPSNLNVSAAVSLAGIGPDRTTVCIVADPALARNCHDITVEGEFGLLQVHIENIPSENPKTGRLTAMSIIRSVRDVFDPVRIGT
;
A
#
# COMPACT_ATOMS: atom_id res chain seq x y z
N MET A 1 14.56 9.35 3.64
CA MET A 1 13.10 9.18 3.47
C MET A 1 12.87 8.33 2.25
N VAL A 2 11.97 7.35 2.31
CA VAL A 2 11.68 6.40 1.24
C VAL A 2 10.23 6.54 0.82
N ILE A 3 9.99 6.92 -0.44
CA ILE A 3 8.64 7.09 -0.99
C ILE A 3 8.23 5.84 -1.79
N SER A 4 9.17 5.26 -2.52
CA SER A 4 9.00 3.98 -3.22
C SER A 4 9.21 2.82 -2.24
N ILE A 5 8.27 2.65 -1.32
CA ILE A 5 8.35 1.64 -0.25
C ILE A 5 8.41 0.21 -0.81
N GLY A 6 7.88 -0.03 -2.01
CA GLY A 6 8.01 -1.33 -2.70
C GLY A 6 9.46 -1.80 -2.84
N ALA A 7 10.41 -0.89 -3.05
CA ALA A 7 11.83 -1.23 -3.15
C ALA A 7 12.41 -1.81 -1.85
N LEU A 8 11.84 -1.48 -0.69
CA LEU A 8 12.26 -2.06 0.60
C LEU A 8 11.87 -3.54 0.74
N LEU A 9 10.91 -4.03 -0.06
CA LEU A 9 10.58 -5.46 -0.08
C LEU A 9 11.57 -6.27 -0.91
N GLU A 10 12.21 -5.64 -1.91
CA GLU A 10 13.30 -6.23 -2.70
C GLU A 10 14.64 -6.13 -1.97
N HIS A 11 14.81 -5.08 -1.18
CA HIS A 11 16.02 -4.78 -0.40
C HIS A 11 15.73 -4.68 1.10
N PRO A 12 15.25 -5.77 1.76
CA PRO A 12 14.92 -5.75 3.18
C PRO A 12 16.12 -5.42 4.07
N GLU A 13 17.36 -5.70 3.61
CA GLU A 13 18.61 -5.41 4.31
C GLU A 13 18.79 -3.93 4.65
N VAL A 14 18.17 -3.02 3.87
CA VAL A 14 18.22 -1.58 4.11
C VAL A 14 17.58 -1.20 5.44
N ILE A 15 16.51 -1.90 5.83
CA ILE A 15 15.82 -1.69 7.12
C ILE A 15 16.74 -2.12 8.26
N ASP A 16 17.43 -3.24 8.11
CA ASP A 16 18.34 -3.77 9.13
C ASP A 16 19.59 -2.90 9.26
N TRP A 17 20.14 -2.40 8.16
CA TRP A 17 21.24 -1.42 8.19
C TRP A 17 20.83 -0.11 8.86
N ALA A 18 19.62 0.38 8.61
CA ALA A 18 19.12 1.58 9.26
C ALA A 18 19.08 1.40 10.79
N ARG A 19 18.60 0.23 11.25
CA ARG A 19 18.60 -0.13 12.68
C ARG A 19 20.02 -0.24 13.26
N ALA A 20 20.93 -0.90 12.56
CA ALA A 20 22.31 -1.12 13.02
C ALA A 20 23.12 0.18 13.11
N THR A 21 22.88 1.13 12.21
CA THR A 21 23.62 2.40 12.12
C THR A 21 22.98 3.55 12.91
N GLY A 22 21.74 3.37 13.40
CA GLY A 22 20.94 4.45 13.98
C GLY A 22 20.43 5.47 12.95
N CYS A 23 20.55 5.17 11.65
CA CYS A 23 20.01 6.00 10.59
C CYS A 23 18.47 6.00 10.64
N ARG A 24 17.85 7.18 10.61
CA ARG A 24 16.39 7.29 10.65
C ARG A 24 15.78 7.12 9.26
N LEU A 25 15.22 5.95 9.02
CA LEU A 25 14.45 5.65 7.81
C LEU A 25 13.00 6.11 7.97
N TYR A 26 12.63 7.19 7.27
CA TYR A 26 11.25 7.68 7.24
C TYR A 26 10.51 7.12 6.03
N ALA A 27 9.41 6.40 6.26
CA ALA A 27 8.48 5.92 5.24
C ALA A 27 7.09 6.53 5.53
N PRO A 28 6.69 7.62 4.84
CA PRO A 28 5.41 8.27 5.07
C PRO A 28 4.26 7.36 4.63
N SER A 29 3.04 7.63 5.12
CA SER A 29 1.86 6.82 4.78
C SER A 29 1.50 6.84 3.29
N GLY A 30 1.98 7.83 2.54
CA GLY A 30 1.75 7.91 1.11
C GLY A 30 0.29 8.18 0.79
N ALA A 31 -0.30 7.33 -0.04
CA ALA A 31 -1.68 7.47 -0.51
C ALA A 31 -2.71 6.81 0.43
N ILE A 32 -2.36 6.43 1.66
CA ILE A 32 -3.30 5.80 2.59
C ILE A 32 -3.28 6.43 3.98
N ALA A 33 -4.27 6.05 4.77
CA ALA A 33 -4.40 6.33 6.19
C ALA A 33 -4.41 5.02 6.99
N GLY A 34 -4.28 5.11 8.31
CA GLY A 34 -4.47 3.97 9.21
C GLY A 34 -3.22 3.11 9.46
N LEU A 35 -2.05 3.43 8.89
CA LEU A 35 -0.80 2.71 9.19
C LEU A 35 -0.43 2.78 10.68
N ASP A 36 -0.79 3.86 11.37
CA ASP A 36 -0.71 4.00 12.82
C ASP A 36 -1.57 2.96 13.56
N GLY A 37 -2.82 2.78 13.13
CA GLY A 37 -3.71 1.74 13.64
C GLY A 37 -3.17 0.33 13.40
N ILE A 38 -2.65 0.06 12.19
CA ILE A 38 -2.05 -1.24 11.84
C ILE A 38 -0.81 -1.54 12.68
N LYS A 39 0.10 -0.57 12.82
CA LYS A 39 1.29 -0.71 13.69
C LYS A 39 0.91 -0.98 15.14
N SER A 40 -0.14 -0.30 15.63
CA SER A 40 -0.64 -0.45 16.99
C SER A 40 -1.27 -1.83 17.22
N ALA A 41 -2.08 -2.29 16.27
CA ALA A 41 -2.66 -3.64 16.26
C ALA A 41 -1.58 -4.72 16.30
N CYS A 42 -0.48 -4.53 15.56
CA CYS A 42 0.64 -5.48 15.52
C CYS A 42 1.53 -5.48 16.77
N GLN A 43 1.24 -4.66 17.80
CA GLN A 43 1.81 -4.89 19.14
C GLN A 43 1.20 -6.11 19.82
N GLY A 44 -0.02 -6.48 19.42
CA GLY A 44 -0.72 -7.69 19.85
C GLY A 44 -0.77 -8.76 18.75
N HIS A 45 -1.66 -9.73 18.93
CA HIS A 45 -1.93 -10.75 17.92
C HIS A 45 -2.84 -10.20 16.80
N VAL A 46 -2.39 -10.40 15.55
CA VAL A 46 -3.14 -10.09 14.34
C VAL A 46 -3.29 -11.37 13.52
N ASP A 47 -4.55 -11.77 13.32
CA ASP A 47 -4.94 -12.95 12.57
C ASP A 47 -4.78 -12.71 11.07
N ARG A 48 -5.24 -11.54 10.61
CA ARG A 48 -5.37 -11.23 9.18
C ARG A 48 -5.12 -9.75 8.86
N VAL A 49 -4.39 -9.52 7.77
CA VAL A 49 -4.31 -8.22 7.09
C VAL A 49 -4.64 -8.47 5.62
N GLU A 50 -5.69 -7.83 5.14
CA GLU A 50 -6.09 -7.87 3.74
C GLU A 50 -6.20 -6.45 3.18
N MET A 51 -5.74 -6.29 1.94
CA MET A 51 -5.90 -5.06 1.20
C MET A 51 -6.53 -5.35 -0.16
N VAL A 52 -7.64 -4.69 -0.49
CA VAL A 52 -8.24 -4.69 -1.82
C VAL A 52 -7.95 -3.35 -2.48
N SER A 53 -7.22 -3.40 -3.61
CA SER A 53 -6.98 -2.23 -4.44
C SER A 53 -7.86 -2.30 -5.68
N ARG A 54 -8.84 -1.40 -5.78
CA ARG A 54 -9.67 -1.26 -6.98
C ARG A 54 -9.13 -0.14 -7.84
N LYS A 55 -8.95 -0.38 -9.14
CA LYS A 55 -8.29 0.54 -10.05
C LYS A 55 -9.04 0.68 -11.37
N PRO A 56 -9.03 1.87 -11.98
CA PRO A 56 -9.42 2.04 -13.38
C PRO A 56 -8.55 1.17 -14.29
N ILE A 57 -9.11 0.70 -15.41
CA ILE A 57 -8.41 -0.15 -16.39
C ILE A 57 -7.08 0.47 -16.84
N ALA A 58 -7.08 1.75 -17.17
CA ALA A 58 -5.91 2.51 -17.60
C ALA A 58 -4.75 2.50 -16.57
N ALA A 59 -5.03 2.30 -15.29
CA ALA A 59 -3.99 2.23 -14.26
C ALA A 59 -3.30 0.87 -14.20
N LEU A 60 -3.89 -0.17 -14.79
CA LEU A 60 -3.39 -1.55 -14.80
C LEU A 60 -2.73 -1.95 -16.13
N GLU A 61 -2.88 -1.13 -17.17
CA GLU A 61 -2.23 -1.34 -18.47
C GLU A 61 -0.70 -1.53 -18.32
N GLY A 62 -0.18 -2.57 -18.97
CA GLY A 62 1.24 -2.88 -18.98
C GLY A 62 1.78 -3.56 -17.71
N ALA A 63 0.92 -3.99 -16.79
CA ALA A 63 1.38 -4.73 -15.61
C ALA A 63 1.98 -6.10 -16.02
N PRO A 64 3.21 -6.43 -15.58
CA PRO A 64 3.88 -7.70 -15.90
C PRO A 64 3.01 -8.93 -15.66
N TYR A 65 2.34 -9.00 -14.51
CA TYR A 65 1.49 -10.14 -14.17
C TYR A 65 0.34 -10.36 -15.16
N LEU A 66 -0.28 -9.29 -15.65
CA LEU A 66 -1.39 -9.39 -16.60
C LEU A 66 -0.89 -9.89 -17.97
N ILE A 67 0.29 -9.45 -18.39
CA ILE A 67 0.90 -9.85 -19.66
C ILE A 67 1.32 -11.32 -19.59
N GLU A 68 2.05 -11.71 -18.52
CA GLU A 68 2.57 -13.07 -18.34
C GLU A 68 1.47 -14.12 -18.19
N ASN A 69 0.33 -13.75 -17.58
CA ASN A 69 -0.81 -14.65 -17.38
C ASN A 69 -1.92 -14.46 -18.42
N GLU A 70 -1.69 -13.67 -19.47
CA GLU A 70 -2.64 -13.40 -20.56
C GLU A 70 -4.03 -12.98 -20.04
N ILE A 71 -4.09 -12.13 -19.01
CA ILE A 71 -5.35 -11.69 -18.38
C ILE A 71 -5.88 -10.46 -19.12
N PRO A 72 -6.94 -10.57 -19.95
CA PRO A 72 -7.51 -9.43 -20.63
C PRO A 72 -8.25 -8.53 -19.63
N ILE A 73 -7.88 -7.26 -19.63
CA ILE A 73 -8.57 -6.19 -18.88
C ILE A 73 -9.30 -5.21 -19.81
N ASP A 74 -9.02 -5.27 -21.11
CA ASP A 74 -9.68 -4.46 -22.13
C ASP A 74 -11.12 -4.94 -22.36
N GLY A 75 -12.06 -4.00 -22.41
CA GLY A 75 -13.47 -4.31 -22.65
C GLY A 75 -14.23 -4.90 -21.46
N LEU A 76 -13.65 -4.88 -20.26
CA LEU A 76 -14.38 -5.24 -19.03
C LEU A 76 -15.60 -4.34 -18.85
N THR A 77 -16.77 -4.95 -18.62
CA THR A 77 -18.04 -4.26 -18.35
C THR A 77 -18.37 -4.23 -16.86
N GLU A 78 -17.73 -5.09 -16.07
CA GLU A 78 -17.94 -5.23 -14.63
C GLU A 78 -16.59 -5.35 -13.92
N ALA A 79 -16.56 -5.05 -12.62
CA ALA A 79 -15.38 -5.17 -11.80
C ALA A 79 -14.90 -6.64 -11.75
N ARG A 80 -13.60 -6.84 -11.97
CA ARG A 80 -12.97 -8.17 -12.01
C ARG A 80 -11.72 -8.20 -11.15
N GLU A 81 -11.63 -9.18 -10.26
CA GLU A 81 -10.37 -9.49 -9.59
C GLU A 81 -9.38 -10.06 -10.62
N VAL A 82 -8.23 -9.41 -10.74
CA VAL A 82 -7.17 -9.78 -11.67
C VAL A 82 -5.96 -10.39 -10.97
N PHE A 83 -5.87 -10.23 -9.65
CA PHE A 83 -4.82 -10.80 -8.82
C PHE A 83 -5.30 -10.93 -7.38
N CYS A 84 -4.96 -12.03 -6.73
CA CYS A 84 -5.07 -12.23 -5.29
C CYS A 84 -3.88 -13.07 -4.82
N GLY A 85 -3.11 -12.55 -3.86
CA GLY A 85 -1.90 -13.21 -3.39
C GLY A 85 -1.20 -12.44 -2.28
N SER A 86 0.06 -12.79 -1.99
CA SER A 86 0.85 -12.06 -1.00
C SER A 86 1.19 -10.65 -1.47
N ALA A 87 1.45 -9.72 -0.54
CA ALA A 87 1.94 -8.39 -0.89
C ALA A 87 3.29 -8.45 -1.62
N ARG A 88 4.13 -9.46 -1.35
CA ARG A 88 5.38 -9.70 -2.08
C ARG A 88 5.12 -10.02 -3.55
N ASP A 89 4.22 -10.96 -3.82
CA ASP A 89 3.91 -11.39 -5.19
C ASP A 89 3.18 -10.30 -5.96
N ALA A 90 2.30 -9.57 -5.27
CA ALA A 90 1.70 -8.37 -5.82
C ALA A 90 2.81 -7.44 -6.31
N CYS A 91 3.78 -7.09 -5.45
CA CYS A 91 4.83 -6.11 -5.77
C CYS A 91 5.64 -6.49 -7.02
N ARG A 92 5.91 -7.79 -7.20
CA ARG A 92 6.56 -8.33 -8.41
C ARG A 92 5.65 -8.20 -9.64
N GLY A 93 4.37 -8.51 -9.49
CA GLY A 93 3.40 -8.49 -10.58
C GLY A 93 2.96 -7.10 -11.05
N PHE A 94 2.93 -6.10 -10.16
CA PHE A 94 2.45 -4.73 -10.44
C PHE A 94 3.37 -3.64 -9.86
N PRO A 95 4.67 -3.59 -10.26
CA PRO A 95 5.70 -2.75 -9.64
C PRO A 95 5.39 -1.24 -9.68
N SER A 96 4.70 -0.77 -10.73
CA SER A 96 4.33 0.66 -10.86
C SER A 96 3.26 1.13 -9.86
N ASN A 97 2.72 0.24 -9.04
CA ASN A 97 1.36 0.40 -8.52
C ASN A 97 1.17 0.01 -7.05
N LEU A 98 2.25 -0.33 -6.33
CA LEU A 98 2.13 -1.12 -5.09
C LEU A 98 2.85 -0.58 -3.86
N ASN A 99 3.31 0.68 -3.88
CA ASN A 99 3.84 1.33 -2.67
C ASN A 99 2.88 1.27 -1.48
N VAL A 100 1.57 1.31 -1.74
CA VAL A 100 0.54 1.20 -0.71
C VAL A 100 0.55 -0.19 -0.07
N SER A 101 0.52 -1.27 -0.87
CA SER A 101 0.56 -2.63 -0.34
C SER A 101 1.85 -2.93 0.43
N ALA A 102 2.97 -2.39 -0.05
CA ALA A 102 4.26 -2.51 0.63
C ALA A 102 4.20 -1.79 1.98
N ALA A 103 3.67 -0.57 2.05
CA ALA A 103 3.50 0.17 3.29
C ALA A 103 2.60 -0.57 4.30
N VAL A 104 1.44 -1.08 3.85
CA VAL A 104 0.53 -1.88 4.68
C VAL A 104 1.23 -3.12 5.23
N SER A 105 1.95 -3.84 4.37
CA SER A 105 2.62 -5.07 4.77
C SER A 105 3.78 -4.85 5.74
N LEU A 106 4.55 -3.77 5.56
CA LEU A 106 5.66 -3.40 6.44
C LEU A 106 5.18 -2.84 7.78
N ALA A 107 4.03 -2.17 7.81
CA ALA A 107 3.38 -1.74 9.04
C ALA A 107 2.66 -2.88 9.76
N GLY A 108 2.24 -3.89 8.99
CA GLY A 108 1.45 -5.04 9.44
C GLY A 108 2.27 -6.29 9.73
N ILE A 109 1.71 -7.43 9.35
CA ILE A 109 2.24 -8.78 9.65
C ILE A 109 3.30 -9.28 8.66
N GLY A 110 3.88 -8.38 7.87
CA GLY A 110 4.90 -8.66 6.87
C GLY A 110 4.34 -8.94 5.45
N PRO A 111 5.21 -8.88 4.43
CA PRO A 111 4.83 -8.98 3.01
C PRO A 111 4.31 -10.35 2.57
N ASP A 112 4.73 -11.42 3.25
CA ASP A 112 4.34 -12.79 2.89
C ASP A 112 3.00 -13.20 3.51
N ARG A 113 2.60 -12.57 4.63
CA ARG A 113 1.34 -12.86 5.34
C ARG A 113 0.22 -11.85 5.05
N THR A 114 0.54 -10.73 4.42
CA THR A 114 -0.45 -9.72 4.04
C THR A 114 -1.07 -10.09 2.69
N THR A 115 -2.38 -10.29 2.66
CA THR A 115 -3.11 -10.60 1.42
C THR A 115 -3.42 -9.32 0.65
N VAL A 116 -3.18 -9.33 -0.65
CA VAL A 116 -3.48 -8.22 -1.56
C VAL A 116 -4.32 -8.73 -2.72
N CYS A 117 -5.50 -8.14 -2.88
CA CYS A 117 -6.35 -8.31 -4.06
C CYS A 117 -6.27 -7.06 -4.94
N ILE A 118 -6.16 -7.25 -6.25
CA ILE A 118 -6.24 -6.17 -7.23
C ILE A 118 -7.47 -6.42 -8.09
N VAL A 119 -8.33 -5.41 -8.13
CA VAL A 119 -9.57 -5.41 -8.89
C VAL A 119 -9.49 -4.37 -9.98
N ALA A 120 -9.67 -4.80 -11.22
CA ALA A 120 -9.87 -3.93 -12.36
C ALA A 120 -11.35 -3.53 -12.42
N ASP A 121 -11.65 -2.24 -12.32
CA ASP A 121 -13.02 -1.74 -12.30
C ASP A 121 -13.21 -0.66 -13.37
N PRO A 122 -14.03 -0.92 -14.41
CA PRO A 122 -14.27 0.04 -15.50
C PRO A 122 -15.13 1.24 -15.05
N ALA A 123 -15.87 1.14 -13.94
CA ALA A 123 -16.71 2.22 -13.43
C ALA A 123 -15.94 3.22 -12.55
N LEU A 124 -14.71 2.90 -12.13
CA LEU A 124 -13.91 3.78 -11.29
C LEU A 124 -13.17 4.84 -12.09
N ALA A 125 -13.27 6.08 -11.62
CA ALA A 125 -12.45 7.19 -12.11
C ALA A 125 -11.14 7.36 -11.33
N ARG A 126 -11.00 6.70 -10.16
CA ARG A 126 -9.88 6.86 -9.25
C ARG A 126 -9.55 5.58 -8.50
N ASN A 127 -8.31 5.48 -8.02
CA ASN A 127 -7.87 4.35 -7.21
C ASN A 127 -8.58 4.37 -5.85
N CYS A 128 -9.09 3.20 -5.48
CA CYS A 128 -9.69 2.92 -4.19
C CYS A 128 -8.88 1.85 -3.47
N HIS A 129 -8.68 2.04 -2.16
CA HIS A 129 -8.01 1.09 -1.29
C HIS A 129 -8.90 0.79 -0.10
N ASP A 130 -9.28 -0.48 0.03
CA ASP A 130 -9.92 -1.03 1.22
C ASP A 130 -8.86 -1.83 1.98
N ILE A 131 -8.68 -1.56 3.27
CA ILE A 131 -7.77 -2.31 4.15
C ILE A 131 -8.58 -2.85 5.31
N THR A 132 -8.46 -4.15 5.54
CA THR A 132 -9.08 -4.84 6.67
C THR A 132 -8.00 -5.50 7.51
N VAL A 133 -7.98 -5.19 8.81
CA VAL A 133 -7.11 -5.85 9.78
C VAL A 133 -7.96 -6.42 10.90
N GLU A 134 -7.73 -7.68 11.22
CA GLU A 134 -8.45 -8.41 12.25
C GLU A 134 -7.45 -9.08 13.19
N GLY A 135 -7.70 -8.96 14.49
CA GLY A 135 -6.86 -9.50 15.54
C GLY A 135 -7.53 -9.42 16.91
N GLU A 136 -6.76 -9.65 17.97
CA GLU A 136 -7.28 -9.60 19.34
C GLU A 136 -7.79 -8.20 19.74
N PHE A 137 -7.31 -7.15 19.07
CA PHE A 137 -7.78 -5.79 19.25
C PHE A 137 -9.19 -5.55 18.66
N GLY A 138 -9.68 -6.46 17.80
CA GLY A 138 -10.94 -6.35 17.08
C GLY A 138 -10.73 -6.19 15.56
N LEU A 139 -11.55 -5.34 14.95
CA LEU A 139 -11.60 -5.12 13.51
C LEU A 139 -11.26 -3.66 13.17
N LEU A 140 -10.25 -3.46 12.34
CA LEU A 140 -9.89 -2.17 11.73
C LEU A 140 -10.25 -2.21 10.25
N GLN A 141 -11.05 -1.26 9.80
CA GLN A 141 -11.38 -1.07 8.39
C GLN A 141 -11.02 0.34 7.95
N VAL A 142 -10.29 0.46 6.85
CA VAL A 142 -9.93 1.73 6.25
C VAL A 142 -10.33 1.73 4.79
N HIS A 143 -11.05 2.75 4.37
CA HIS A 143 -11.43 2.97 2.98
C HIS A 143 -10.87 4.31 2.52
N ILE A 144 -10.14 4.32 1.41
CA ILE A 144 -9.53 5.52 0.84
C ILE A 144 -9.83 5.61 -0.65
N GLU A 145 -10.41 6.74 -1.06
CA GLU A 145 -10.53 7.15 -2.45
C GLU A 145 -9.66 8.37 -2.73
N ASN A 146 -8.56 8.19 -3.46
CA ASN A 146 -7.62 9.28 -3.69
C ASN A 146 -7.97 10.11 -4.92
N ILE A 147 -7.82 11.44 -4.80
CA ILE A 147 -7.77 12.31 -5.97
C ILE A 147 -6.39 12.15 -6.63
N PRO A 148 -6.31 11.83 -7.93
CA PRO A 148 -5.04 11.75 -8.63
C PRO A 148 -4.33 13.11 -8.67
N SER A 149 -3.01 13.07 -8.68
CA SER A 149 -2.16 14.21 -9.01
C SER A 149 -2.08 14.42 -10.53
N GLU A 150 -1.19 15.30 -10.99
CA GLU A 150 -0.86 15.41 -12.42
C GLU A 150 -0.35 14.07 -13.00
N ASN A 151 0.25 13.22 -12.17
CA ASN A 151 0.45 11.80 -12.48
C ASN A 151 -0.79 11.01 -12.01
N PRO A 152 -1.59 10.43 -12.93
CA PRO A 152 -2.81 9.68 -12.58
C PRO A 152 -2.55 8.48 -11.66
N LYS A 153 -1.33 7.93 -11.68
CA LYS A 153 -0.94 6.79 -10.85
C LYS A 153 -0.63 7.17 -9.40
N THR A 154 -0.46 8.46 -9.09
CA THR A 154 -0.11 8.95 -7.75
C THR A 154 -1.21 9.82 -7.17
N GLY A 155 -1.70 9.48 -5.98
CA GLY A 155 -2.69 10.29 -5.25
C GLY A 155 -2.07 11.54 -4.62
N ARG A 156 -2.81 12.66 -4.63
CA ARG A 156 -2.39 13.94 -4.01
C ARG A 156 -2.02 13.80 -2.52
N LEU A 157 -2.66 12.87 -1.81
CA LEU A 157 -2.38 12.56 -0.41
C LEU A 157 -0.92 12.16 -0.19
N THR A 158 -0.27 11.53 -1.18
CA THR A 158 1.15 11.17 -1.10
C THR A 158 2.03 12.37 -0.84
N ALA A 159 1.88 13.44 -1.64
CA ALA A 159 2.67 14.67 -1.48
C ALA A 159 2.39 15.34 -0.12
N MET A 160 1.13 15.35 0.31
CA MET A 160 0.74 15.89 1.61
C MET A 160 1.34 15.09 2.78
N SER A 161 1.38 13.76 2.67
CA SER A 161 1.99 12.87 3.67
C SER A 161 3.48 13.13 3.82
N ILE A 162 4.19 13.40 2.71
CA ILE A 162 5.62 13.74 2.71
C ILE A 162 5.84 15.06 3.45
N ILE A 163 5.07 16.10 3.10
CA ILE A 163 5.15 17.40 3.75
C ILE A 163 4.88 17.24 5.25
N ARG A 164 3.87 16.46 5.65
CA ARG A 164 3.58 16.22 7.07
C ARG A 164 4.72 15.48 7.75
N SER A 165 5.27 14.42 7.17
CA SER A 165 6.39 13.68 7.75
C SER A 165 7.65 14.52 7.94
N VAL A 166 7.93 15.48 7.07
CA VAL A 166 9.04 16.44 7.29
C VAL A 166 8.71 17.39 8.44
N ARG A 167 7.49 17.96 8.47
CA ARG A 167 7.06 18.86 9.56
C ARG A 167 7.08 18.17 10.90
N ASP A 168 6.64 16.91 10.94
CA ASP A 168 6.66 16.06 12.12
C ASP A 168 8.06 16.00 12.74
N VAL A 169 9.14 15.94 11.97
CA VAL A 169 10.51 15.91 12.54
C VAL A 169 10.78 17.07 13.50
N PHE A 170 10.15 18.23 13.27
CA PHE A 170 10.35 19.46 14.05
C PHE A 170 9.17 19.82 14.97
N ASP A 171 8.04 19.12 14.88
CA ASP A 171 6.84 19.41 15.66
C ASP A 171 7.02 18.91 17.11
N PRO A 172 6.90 19.79 18.13
CA PRO A 172 6.97 19.38 19.53
C PRO A 172 5.74 18.58 19.97
N VAL A 173 4.63 18.66 19.22
CA VAL A 173 3.40 17.93 19.51
C VAL A 173 3.29 16.72 18.57
N ARG A 174 3.01 15.56 19.15
CA ARG A 174 2.82 14.30 18.41
C ARG A 174 1.38 13.83 18.55
N ILE A 175 0.72 13.63 17.41
CA ILE A 175 -0.63 13.06 17.32
C ILE A 175 -0.52 11.82 16.44
N GLY A 176 -1.01 10.67 16.94
CA GLY A 176 -0.79 9.37 16.31
C GLY A 176 0.57 8.75 16.65
N THR A 177 0.94 7.66 15.96
CA THR A 177 2.20 6.90 16.17
C THR A 177 3.21 7.10 15.06
#